data_AF-A0A6M3JIA4-F1
#
_entry.id   AF-A0A6M3JIA4-F1
#
_cell.length_a   1.000
_cell.length_b   1.000
_cell.length_c   1.000
_cell.angle_alpha   90.00
_cell.angle_beta   90.00
_cell.angle_gamma   90.00
#
_symmetry.space_group_name_H-M   'P 1'
#
loop_
_entity.id
_entity.type
_entity.pdbx_description
1 polymer ?
#
loop_
_entity_poly.entity_id
_entity_poly.type
_entity_poly.pdbx_seq_one_letter_code
_entity_poly.pdbx_strand_id
1 'polypeptide(L)'
;PEVKKLICRKMAQIAIPPDGDFTDGLKFLSSKENIIKGVKEATGWVFEVIDLVKNAPDGPNDDEEIAKTINEEIEERRRKK
;
A
#
# COMPACT_ATOMS: atom_id res chain seq x y z
N PRO A 1 5.26 2.88 12.19
CA PRO A 1 4.11 3.59 11.60
C PRO A 1 3.38 2.67 10.63
N GLU A 2 2.09 2.46 10.87
CA GLU A 2 1.22 1.58 10.12
C GLU A 2 0.95 2.13 8.71
N VAL A 3 0.85 3.46 8.57
CA VAL A 3 0.72 4.12 7.27
C VAL A 3 1.93 3.79 6.38
N LYS A 4 3.16 3.87 6.92
CA LYS A 4 4.37 3.51 6.16
C LYS A 4 4.40 2.04 5.75
N LYS A 5 3.95 1.13 6.61
CA LYS A 5 3.84 -0.30 6.26
C LYS A 5 2.87 -0.50 5.10
N LEU A 6 1.74 0.21 5.10
CA LEU A 6 0.75 0.14 4.04
C LEU A 6 1.31 0.68 2.72
N ILE A 7 2.05 1.80 2.75
CA ILE A 7 2.78 2.34 1.59
C ILE A 7 3.78 1.30 1.05
N CYS A 8 4.59 0.68 1.90
CA CYS A 8 5.53 -0.35 1.47
C CYS A 8 4.84 -1.55 0.82
N ARG A 9 3.70 -2.00 1.35
CA ARG A 9 2.89 -3.08 0.76
C ARG A 9 2.36 -2.69 -0.63
N LYS A 10 1.82 -1.48 -0.77
CA LYS A 10 1.34 -0.97 -2.06
C LYS A 10 2.48 -0.82 -3.06
N MET A 11 3.63 -0.32 -2.61
CA MET A 11 4.82 -0.19 -3.44
C MET A 11 5.33 -1.56 -3.93
N ALA A 12 5.29 -2.59 -3.10
CA ALA A 12 5.62 -3.95 -3.51
C ALA A 12 4.67 -4.49 -4.59
N GLN A 13 3.37 -4.18 -4.50
CA GLN A 13 2.39 -4.55 -5.55
C GLN A 13 2.57 -3.76 -6.85
N ILE A 14 3.08 -2.53 -6.79
CA ILE A 14 3.42 -1.75 -7.99
C ILE A 14 4.69 -2.33 -8.64
N ALA A 15 5.68 -2.68 -7.81
CA ALA A 15 6.95 -3.23 -8.30
C ALA A 15 6.78 -4.63 -8.90
N ILE A 16 5.91 -5.46 -8.31
CA ILE A 16 5.58 -6.79 -8.79
C ILE A 16 4.05 -6.88 -8.87
N PRO A 17 3.46 -6.61 -10.05
CA PRO A 17 2.01 -6.65 -10.22
C PRO A 17 1.47 -8.08 -10.09
N PRO A 18 0.15 -8.28 -9.87
CA PRO A 18 -0.44 -9.60 -9.62
C PRO A 18 -0.21 -10.65 -10.73
N ASP A 19 -0.04 -10.20 -11.96
CA ASP A 19 0.26 -10.98 -13.17
C ASP A 19 1.75 -10.90 -13.57
N GLY A 20 2.57 -10.20 -12.79
CA GLY A 20 4.00 -10.03 -13.02
C GLY A 20 4.87 -11.07 -12.33
N ASP A 21 6.17 -10.96 -12.55
CA ASP A 21 7.18 -11.85 -11.99
C ASP A 21 8.34 -11.11 -11.32
N PHE A 22 9.36 -11.86 -10.90
CA PHE A 22 10.55 -11.30 -10.25
C PHE A 22 11.31 -10.31 -11.15
N THR A 23 11.29 -10.51 -12.46
CA THR A 23 11.94 -9.63 -13.45
C THR A 23 11.30 -8.25 -13.45
N ASP A 24 9.98 -8.15 -13.24
CA ASP A 24 9.30 -6.85 -13.11
C ASP A 24 9.79 -6.07 -11.90
N GLY A 25 10.00 -6.76 -10.77
CA GLY A 25 10.63 -6.18 -9.59
C GLY A 25 12.03 -5.65 -9.87
N LEU A 26 12.85 -6.39 -10.63
CA LEU A 26 14.18 -5.95 -11.03
C LEU A 26 14.14 -4.72 -11.95
N LYS A 27 13.24 -4.69 -12.95
CA LYS A 27 13.03 -3.53 -13.84
C LYS A 27 12.55 -2.30 -13.08
N PHE A 28 11.69 -2.49 -12.08
CA PHE A 28 11.25 -1.42 -11.21
C PHE A 28 12.43 -0.83 -10.43
N LEU A 29 13.28 -1.68 -9.85
CA LEU A 29 14.44 -1.25 -9.06
C LEU A 29 15.62 -0.76 -9.89
N SER A 30 15.68 -1.08 -11.18
CA SER A 30 16.79 -0.67 -12.06
C SER A 30 16.75 0.81 -12.44
N SER A 31 15.69 1.55 -12.12
CA SER A 31 15.56 2.97 -12.40
C SER A 31 15.12 3.75 -11.15
N LYS A 32 15.91 4.75 -10.78
CA LYS A 32 15.56 5.69 -9.71
C LYS A 32 14.24 6.43 -10.01
N GLU A 33 13.96 6.69 -11.28
CA GLU A 33 12.72 7.33 -11.70
C GLU A 33 11.50 6.43 -11.42
N ASN A 34 11.61 5.14 -11.74
CA ASN A 34 10.57 4.16 -11.43
C ASN A 34 10.31 4.06 -9.93
N ILE A 35 11.38 4.02 -9.12
CA ILE A 35 11.28 4.00 -7.67
C ILE A 35 10.55 5.26 -7.15
N ILE A 36 10.97 6.45 -7.59
CA ILE A 36 10.35 7.72 -7.15
C ILE A 36 8.88 7.77 -7.57
N LYS A 37 8.57 7.38 -8.81
CA LYS A 37 7.19 7.32 -9.31
C LYS A 37 6.36 6.37 -8.47
N GLY A 38 6.86 5.16 -8.20
CA GLY A 38 6.17 4.17 -7.38
C GLY A 38 5.96 4.61 -5.92
N VAL A 39 6.93 5.30 -5.30
CA VAL A 39 6.72 5.89 -3.96
C VAL A 39 5.59 6.92 -3.99
N LYS A 40 5.59 7.83 -4.98
CA LYS A 40 4.55 8.86 -5.10
C LYS A 40 3.17 8.25 -5.31
N GLU A 41 3.08 7.28 -6.21
CA GLU A 41 1.83 6.57 -6.50
C GLU A 41 1.32 5.78 -5.30
N ALA A 42 2.20 5.01 -4.63
CA ALA A 42 1.84 4.28 -3.43
C ALA A 42 1.39 5.22 -2.30
N THR A 43 2.09 6.34 -2.12
CA THR A 43 1.74 7.33 -1.09
C THR A 43 0.38 7.97 -1.38
N GLY A 44 0.16 8.44 -2.60
CA GLY A 44 -1.12 9.05 -3.00
C GLY A 44 -2.29 8.08 -2.82
N TRP A 45 -2.14 6.85 -3.34
CA TRP A 45 -3.17 5.82 -3.20
C TRP A 45 -3.48 5.49 -1.74
N VAL A 46 -2.46 5.39 -0.87
CA VAL A 46 -2.67 5.09 0.55
C VAL A 46 -3.45 6.20 1.26
N PHE A 47 -3.10 7.46 1.02
CA PHE A 47 -3.84 8.57 1.63
C PHE A 47 -5.26 8.69 1.07
N GLU A 48 -5.48 8.45 -0.23
CA GLU A 48 -6.83 8.37 -0.79
C GLU A 48 -7.69 7.30 -0.11
N VAL A 49 -7.13 6.11 0.14
CA VAL A 49 -7.84 5.04 0.85
C VAL A 49 -8.12 5.40 2.29
N ILE A 50 -7.15 5.99 2.99
CA ILE A 50 -7.34 6.46 4.38
C ILE A 50 -8.44 7.52 4.42
N ASP A 51 -8.42 8.50 3.52
CA ASP A 51 -9.44 9.55 3.43
C ASP A 51 -10.82 8.97 3.13
N LEU A 52 -10.92 7.96 2.27
CA LEU A 52 -12.19 7.28 1.99
C LEU A 52 -12.77 6.60 3.24
N VAL A 53 -11.92 5.93 4.02
CA VAL A 53 -12.36 5.26 5.27
C VAL A 53 -12.73 6.31 6.33
N LYS A 54 -11.95 7.37 6.44
CA LYS A 54 -12.15 8.48 7.38
C LYS A 54 -13.45 9.25 7.12
N ASN A 55 -13.81 9.43 5.85
CA ASN A 55 -15.04 10.11 5.44
C ASN A 55 -16.29 9.21 5.44
N ALA A 56 -16.18 7.94 5.82
CA ALA A 56 -17.33 7.07 6.00
C ALA A 56 -18.17 7.51 7.22
N PRO A 57 -19.50 7.26 7.25
CA PRO A 57 -20.38 7.74 8.33
C PRO A 57 -19.93 7.40 9.76
N ASP A 58 -19.27 6.26 9.95
CA ASP A 58 -18.72 5.77 11.22
C ASP A 58 -17.18 5.58 11.13
N GLY A 59 -16.52 6.36 10.27
CA GLY A 59 -15.08 6.27 10.04
C GLY A 59 -14.26 6.67 11.28
N PRO A 60 -13.14 5.99 11.58
CA PRO A 60 -12.18 6.48 12.56
C PRO A 60 -11.57 7.81 12.10
N ASN A 61 -11.17 8.66 13.03
CA ASN A 61 -10.52 9.95 12.70
C ASN A 61 -8.98 9.88 12.66
N ASP A 62 -8.37 8.79 13.12
CA ASP A 62 -6.92 8.62 13.19
C ASP A 62 -6.38 7.78 12.03
N ASP A 63 -5.42 8.36 11.29
CA ASP A 63 -4.84 7.74 10.10
C ASP A 63 -4.03 6.48 10.44
N GLU A 64 -3.37 6.45 11.61
CA GLU A 64 -2.61 5.28 12.07
C GLU A 64 -3.54 4.13 12.50
N GLU A 65 -4.67 4.43 13.17
CA GLU A 65 -5.71 3.43 13.47
C GLU A 65 -6.31 2.83 12.20
N ILE A 66 -6.68 3.66 11.22
CA ILE A 66 -7.19 3.18 9.92
C ILE A 66 -6.16 2.27 9.24
N ALA A 67 -4.90 2.73 9.15
CA ALA A 67 -3.84 1.96 8.51
C ALA A 67 -3.55 0.65 9.24
N LYS A 68 -3.65 0.64 10.57
CA LYS A 68 -3.51 -0.58 11.40
C LYS A 68 -4.58 -1.61 11.02
N THR A 69 -5.86 -1.21 11.03
CA THR A 69 -6.97 -2.10 10.69
C THR A 69 -6.83 -2.67 9.28
N ILE A 70 -6.43 -1.85 8.31
CA ILE A 70 -6.19 -2.31 6.93
C ILE A 70 -5.04 -3.34 6.90
N ASN A 71 -3.92 -3.07 7.57
CA ASN A 71 -2.79 -4.00 7.63
C ASN A 71 -3.18 -5.33 8.28
N GLU A 72 -3.95 -5.30 9.37
CA GLU A 72 -4.47 -6.49 10.06
C GLU A 72 -5.35 -7.33 9.13
N GLU A 73 -6.32 -6.72 8.44
CA GLU A 73 -7.19 -7.40 7.48
C GLU A 73 -6.39 -8.04 6.33
N ILE A 74 -5.36 -7.36 5.81
CA ILE A 74 -4.46 -7.93 4.79
C ILE A 74 -3.74 -9.17 5.33
N GLU A 75 -3.26 -9.13 6.57
CA GLU A 75 -2.58 -10.26 7.20
C GLU A 75 -3.52 -11.43 7.46
N GLU A 76 -4.73 -11.17 7.95
CA GLU A 76 -5.75 -12.21 8.15
C GLU A 76 -6.07 -12.94 6.84
N ARG A 77 -6.28 -12.18 5.76
CA ARG A 77 -6.54 -12.77 4.42
C ARG A 77 -5.38 -13.61 3.91
N ARG A 78 -4.14 -13.24 4.24
CA ARG A 78 -2.96 -14.03 3.89
C ARG A 78 -2.84 -15.31 4.71
N ARG A 79 -3.24 -15.33 5.98
CA ARG A 79 -3.24 -16.54 6.82
C ARG A 79 -4.33 -17.54 6.43
N LYS A 80 -5.43 -17.06 5.84
CA LYS A 80 -6.58 -17.88 5.40
C LYS A 80 -6.40 -18.47 3.98
N LYS A 81 -5.36 -18.06 3.25
CA LYS A 81 -4.98 -18.62 1.94
C LYS A 81 -3.88 -19.66 2.12
#